data_AF-A0A2E9MHI0-F1
#
_entry.id   AF-A0A2E9MHI0-F1
#
_cell.length_a   1.000
_cell.length_b   1.000
_cell.length_c   1.000
_cell.angle_alpha   90.00
_cell.angle_beta   90.00
_cell.angle_gamma   90.00
#
_symmetry.space_group_name_H-M   'P 1'
#
loop_
_entity.id
_entity.type
_entity.pdbx_description
1 polymer ?
#
loop_
_entity_poly.entity_id
_entity_poly.type
_entity_poly.pdbx_seq_one_letter_code
_entity_poly.pdbx_strand_id
1 'polypeptide(L)'
;PIEHTPDMCALMDHPDLLALIGGVTGDDFNYCGGDGNYYVGDTSWHPDGNWGQLWATKTAFYLDSVTADSGCLRVIPGSQDPDHFVRRGKVNPNESQELFGVPPNEFPGNVALESEPGDVVIFNHDLYHASFGGSTRRRMFTMNCTRHATTAPEQKLAREYVRVHSPGGYDIDTGAGMYFPTMLDTADEKRMKHLLQPAQIHDELFPQFARDTGEREPHRGRMGKS
;
A
#
# COMPACT_ATOMS: atom_id res chain seq x y z
N PRO A 1 -6.01 -7.45 8.56
CA PRO A 1 -5.77 -5.99 8.53
C PRO A 1 -5.00 -5.56 9.78
N ILE A 2 -4.09 -4.58 9.67
CA ILE A 2 -3.37 -4.06 10.84
C ILE A 2 -4.30 -3.37 11.85
N GLU A 3 -5.53 -3.07 11.45
CA GLU A 3 -6.47 -2.19 12.16
C GLU A 3 -7.37 -2.91 13.18
N HIS A 4 -7.15 -4.20 13.46
CA HIS A 4 -8.01 -4.97 14.36
C HIS A 4 -7.59 -4.97 15.83
N THR A 5 -6.35 -4.59 16.12
CA THR A 5 -5.80 -4.63 17.49
C THR A 5 -5.12 -3.31 17.81
N PRO A 6 -5.31 -2.74 19.02
CA PRO A 6 -4.69 -1.47 19.40
C PRO A 6 -3.18 -1.40 19.14
N ASP A 7 -2.44 -2.47 19.45
CA ASP A 7 -0.98 -2.54 19.29
C ASP A 7 -0.54 -2.39 17.83
N MET A 8 -1.30 -2.96 16.90
CA MET A 8 -1.01 -2.87 15.45
C MET A 8 -1.46 -1.53 14.87
N CYS A 9 -2.53 -0.93 15.39
CA CYS A 9 -2.91 0.45 15.04
C CYS A 9 -1.82 1.44 15.48
N ALA A 10 -1.22 1.24 16.66
CA ALA A 10 -0.18 2.10 17.21
C ALA A 10 1.12 2.09 16.40
N LEU A 11 1.27 1.19 15.43
CA LEU A 11 2.38 1.24 14.49
C LEU A 11 2.38 2.55 13.68
N MET A 12 1.20 3.11 13.38
CA MET A 12 1.06 4.44 12.78
C MET A 12 1.62 5.57 13.64
N ASP A 13 1.82 5.36 14.94
CA ASP A 13 2.32 6.38 15.86
C ASP A 13 3.84 6.28 16.06
N HIS A 14 4.48 5.25 15.48
CA HIS A 14 5.90 5.02 15.68
C HIS A 14 6.72 6.17 15.07
N PRO A 15 7.56 6.87 15.86
CA PRO A 15 8.22 8.09 15.41
C PRO A 15 9.11 7.87 14.18
N ASP A 16 9.80 6.73 14.09
CA ASP A 16 10.66 6.43 12.94
C ASP A 16 9.85 6.14 11.66
N LEU A 17 8.65 5.56 11.79
CA LEU A 17 7.77 5.33 10.65
C LEU A 17 7.14 6.65 10.18
N LEU A 18 6.71 7.49 11.11
CA LEU A 18 6.24 8.85 10.80
C LEU A 18 7.32 9.67 10.12
N ALA A 19 8.56 9.63 10.62
CA ALA A 19 9.69 10.34 10.03
C ALA A 19 10.04 9.80 8.63
N LEU A 20 10.04 8.48 8.44
CA LEU A 20 10.30 7.86 7.14
C LEU A 20 9.24 8.24 6.11
N ILE A 21 7.96 8.05 6.45
CA ILE A 21 6.84 8.33 5.54
C ILE A 21 6.74 9.83 5.28
N GLY A 22 6.84 10.67 6.31
CA GLY A 22 6.82 12.12 6.22
C GLY A 22 7.99 12.68 5.40
N GLY A 23 9.19 12.12 5.55
CA GLY A 23 10.37 12.52 4.77
C GLY A 23 10.23 12.26 3.26
N VAL A 24 9.41 11.28 2.85
CA VAL A 24 9.17 10.95 1.44
C VAL A 24 7.89 11.59 0.91
N THR A 25 6.82 11.57 1.69
CA THR A 25 5.44 11.91 1.26
C THR A 25 4.98 13.29 1.77
N GLY A 26 5.77 13.92 2.65
CA GLY A 26 5.43 15.14 3.37
C GLY A 26 4.85 14.86 4.76
N ASP A 27 5.21 15.68 5.75
CA ASP A 27 4.85 15.46 7.17
C ASP A 27 3.33 15.44 7.47
N ASP A 28 2.52 16.00 6.57
CA ASP A 28 1.06 16.03 6.68
C ASP A 28 0.37 14.88 5.92
N PHE A 29 1.12 13.86 5.48
CA PHE A 29 0.62 12.75 4.67
C PHE A 29 -0.68 12.13 5.20
N ASN A 30 -1.44 11.50 4.32
CA ASN A 30 -2.60 10.72 4.67
C ASN A 30 -2.23 9.24 4.79
N TYR A 31 -2.68 8.56 5.85
CA TYR A 31 -2.67 7.11 5.90
C TYR A 31 -3.97 6.60 5.27
N CYS A 32 -3.89 5.68 4.31
CA CYS A 32 -5.03 5.20 3.53
C CYS A 32 -5.32 3.70 3.73
N GLY A 33 -4.88 3.15 4.86
CA GLY A 33 -5.10 1.75 5.21
C GLY A 33 -3.87 0.87 5.01
N GLY A 34 -3.95 -0.33 5.58
CA GLY A 34 -2.82 -1.25 5.63
C GLY A 34 -3.26 -2.70 5.76
N ASP A 35 -2.49 -3.59 5.15
CA ASP A 35 -2.80 -5.00 5.08
C ASP A 35 -1.87 -5.83 5.98
N GLY A 36 -2.39 -6.96 6.45
CA GLY A 36 -1.60 -8.00 7.08
C GLY A 36 -1.80 -9.28 6.31
N ASN A 37 -0.79 -9.67 5.56
CA ASN A 37 -0.90 -10.69 4.53
C ASN A 37 -0.05 -11.91 4.83
N TYR A 38 -0.63 -13.08 4.53
CA TYR A 38 0.10 -14.31 4.28
C TYR A 38 0.24 -14.44 2.76
N TYR A 39 1.40 -14.05 2.24
CA TYR A 39 1.68 -14.22 0.81
C TYR A 39 2.12 -15.66 0.54
N VAL A 40 1.50 -16.26 -0.48
CA VAL A 40 1.72 -17.63 -0.94
C VAL A 40 2.12 -17.58 -2.41
N GLY A 41 3.23 -18.23 -2.75
CA GLY A 41 3.71 -18.30 -4.14
C GLY A 41 4.29 -16.97 -4.63
N ASP A 42 4.35 -16.81 -5.94
CA ASP A 42 4.96 -15.65 -6.59
C ASP A 42 3.96 -14.53 -6.84
N THR A 43 4.47 -13.30 -6.82
CA THR A 43 3.77 -12.09 -7.24
C THR A 43 4.48 -11.54 -8.46
N SER A 44 3.81 -11.59 -9.60
CA SER A 44 4.30 -11.07 -10.88
C SER A 44 4.59 -9.57 -10.83
N TRP A 45 5.38 -9.07 -11.78
CA TRP A 45 5.71 -7.65 -11.88
C TRP A 45 4.47 -6.80 -12.10
N HIS A 46 4.27 -5.82 -11.23
CA HIS A 46 3.20 -4.84 -11.34
C HIS A 46 3.57 -3.55 -10.59
N PRO A 47 2.98 -2.41 -10.95
CA PRO A 47 2.86 -1.28 -10.05
C PRO A 47 1.52 -1.38 -9.27
N ASP A 48 1.46 -0.77 -8.09
CA ASP A 48 0.20 -0.60 -7.35
C ASP A 48 -0.66 0.52 -7.96
N GLY A 49 0.00 1.53 -8.53
CA GLY A 49 -0.63 2.73 -9.09
C GLY A 49 -0.03 3.15 -10.43
N ASN A 50 -0.59 4.21 -11.00
CA ASN A 50 -0.05 4.89 -12.17
C ASN A 50 -0.38 6.39 -12.07
N TRP A 51 0.03 7.01 -10.97
CA TRP A 51 -0.27 8.39 -10.61
C TRP A 51 0.55 9.43 -11.38
N GLY A 52 1.66 9.02 -12.00
CA GLY A 52 2.52 9.86 -12.82
C GLY A 52 3.34 10.89 -12.01
N GLN A 53 3.32 10.77 -10.68
CA GLN A 53 4.06 11.60 -9.74
C GLN A 53 4.21 10.83 -8.42
N LEU A 54 5.02 11.35 -7.49
CA LEU A 54 5.08 10.84 -6.12
C LEU A 54 3.80 11.21 -5.36
N TRP A 55 2.71 10.46 -5.61
CA TRP A 55 1.42 10.68 -4.97
C TRP A 55 1.17 9.72 -3.81
N ALA A 56 1.49 8.45 -4.01
CA ALA A 56 1.23 7.39 -3.05
C ALA A 56 2.47 6.52 -2.82
N THR A 57 2.65 6.08 -1.58
CA THR A 57 3.73 5.20 -1.15
C THR A 57 3.16 3.99 -0.41
N LYS A 58 3.89 2.87 -0.51
CA LYS A 58 3.66 1.68 0.30
C LYS A 58 4.89 1.47 1.17
N THR A 59 4.66 1.31 2.47
CA THR A 59 5.68 0.93 3.44
C THR A 59 5.43 -0.53 3.82
N ALA A 60 6.44 -1.36 3.67
CA ALA A 60 6.41 -2.81 3.84
C ALA A 60 7.42 -3.24 4.89
N PHE A 61 7.03 -4.21 5.72
CA PHE A 61 7.92 -4.83 6.70
C PHE A 61 7.55 -6.31 6.84
N TYR A 62 8.59 -7.15 6.85
CA TYR A 62 8.45 -8.60 6.95
C TYR A 62 8.60 -9.05 8.41
N LEU A 63 7.86 -10.09 8.79
CA LEU A 63 8.03 -10.76 10.09
C LEU A 63 8.88 -12.03 9.99
N ASP A 64 9.39 -12.31 8.80
CA ASP A 64 10.21 -13.45 8.43
C ASP A 64 11.41 -12.91 7.65
N SER A 65 12.59 -13.50 7.83
CA SER A 65 13.76 -13.20 6.99
C SER A 65 13.48 -13.61 5.55
N VAL A 66 13.66 -12.69 4.61
CA VAL A 66 13.42 -12.91 3.18
C VAL A 66 14.63 -12.50 2.36
N THR A 67 14.99 -13.35 1.41
CA THR A 67 16.11 -13.21 0.48
C THR A 67 15.62 -13.22 -0.95
N ALA A 68 16.51 -13.02 -1.91
CA ALA A 68 16.18 -13.14 -3.33
C ALA A 68 15.47 -14.47 -3.65
N ASP A 69 15.87 -15.57 -3.00
CA ASP A 69 15.37 -16.92 -3.28
C ASP A 69 14.21 -17.35 -2.37
N SER A 70 13.83 -16.53 -1.38
CA SER A 70 12.73 -16.82 -0.45
C SER A 70 11.58 -15.81 -0.50
N GLY A 71 11.51 -15.02 -1.58
CA GLY A 71 10.42 -14.09 -1.82
C GLY A 71 10.57 -12.77 -1.08
N CYS A 72 11.75 -12.15 -1.11
CA CYS A 72 11.86 -10.74 -0.79
C CYS A 72 11.16 -9.88 -1.86
N LEU A 73 10.94 -8.59 -1.57
CA LEU A 73 10.48 -7.65 -2.58
C LEU A 73 11.59 -7.47 -3.62
N ARG A 74 11.24 -7.48 -4.90
CA ARG A 74 12.13 -7.07 -5.99
C ARG A 74 11.55 -5.84 -6.65
N VAL A 75 12.42 -4.94 -7.08
CA VAL A 75 12.02 -3.69 -7.73
C VAL A 75 12.75 -3.52 -9.05
N ILE A 76 12.15 -2.78 -9.98
CA ILE A 76 12.84 -2.24 -11.15
C ILE A 76 13.15 -0.77 -10.84
N PRO A 77 14.40 -0.42 -10.45
CA PRO A 77 14.73 0.92 -9.99
C PRO A 77 14.39 1.99 -11.04
N GLY A 78 13.78 3.09 -10.60
CA GLY A 78 13.42 4.21 -11.48
C GLY A 78 12.16 3.99 -12.32
N SER A 79 11.55 2.79 -12.30
CA SER A 79 10.36 2.49 -13.09
C SER A 79 9.11 3.27 -12.70
N GLN A 80 9.11 4.01 -11.57
CA GLN A 80 8.07 4.97 -11.22
C GLN A 80 8.08 6.23 -12.11
N ASP A 81 9.20 6.53 -12.76
CA ASP A 81 9.33 7.67 -13.67
C ASP A 81 8.62 7.35 -15.01
N PRO A 82 7.65 8.17 -15.46
CA PRO A 82 6.99 8.02 -16.76
C PRO A 82 7.95 7.87 -17.95
N ASP A 83 9.14 8.44 -17.87
CA ASP A 83 10.16 8.38 -18.91
C ASP A 83 11.00 7.09 -18.86
N HIS A 84 10.92 6.28 -17.81
CA HIS A 84 11.63 5.00 -17.72
C HIS A 84 11.28 4.08 -18.89
N PHE A 85 12.25 3.30 -19.40
CA PHE A 85 12.08 2.52 -20.63
C PHE A 85 10.91 1.52 -20.54
N VAL A 86 10.67 0.97 -19.35
CA VAL A 86 9.52 0.07 -19.10
C VAL A 86 8.19 0.77 -19.42
N ARG A 87 8.05 2.04 -19.01
CA ARG A 87 6.84 2.82 -19.22
C ARG A 87 6.75 3.37 -20.65
N ARG A 88 7.80 4.07 -21.10
CA ARG A 88 7.85 4.70 -22.43
C ARG A 88 7.72 3.67 -23.56
N GLY A 89 8.39 2.54 -23.42
CA GLY A 89 8.36 1.42 -24.36
C GLY A 89 7.16 0.48 -24.17
N LYS A 90 6.33 0.69 -23.14
CA LYS A 90 5.23 -0.22 -22.75
C LYS A 90 5.69 -1.67 -22.64
N VAL A 91 6.89 -1.87 -22.09
CA VAL A 91 7.47 -3.20 -21.88
C VAL A 91 6.71 -3.86 -20.73
N ASN A 92 6.16 -5.06 -20.95
CA ASN A 92 5.63 -5.89 -19.88
C ASN A 92 6.77 -6.75 -19.29
N PRO A 93 7.24 -6.50 -18.05
CA PRO A 93 8.34 -7.28 -17.48
C PRO A 93 7.98 -8.76 -17.28
N ASN A 94 6.69 -9.12 -17.26
CA ASN A 94 6.27 -10.51 -17.17
C ASN A 94 6.46 -11.29 -18.47
N GLU A 95 6.65 -10.59 -19.59
CA GLU A 95 6.97 -11.16 -20.92
C GLU A 95 8.48 -11.19 -21.18
N SER A 96 9.31 -11.06 -20.12
CA SER A 96 10.78 -10.97 -20.24
C SER A 96 11.39 -12.10 -21.06
N GLN A 97 10.84 -13.31 -20.97
CA GLN A 97 11.35 -14.48 -21.68
C GLN A 97 11.27 -14.31 -23.20
N GLU A 98 10.18 -13.71 -23.70
CA GLU A 98 9.97 -13.44 -25.11
C GLU A 98 10.77 -12.22 -25.58
N LEU A 99 10.80 -11.17 -24.75
CA LEU A 99 11.39 -9.88 -25.11
C LEU A 99 12.92 -9.85 -25.00
N PHE A 100 13.49 -10.57 -24.02
CA PHE A 100 14.90 -10.48 -23.65
C PHE A 100 15.59 -11.85 -23.50
N GLY A 101 14.85 -12.96 -23.61
CA GLY A 101 15.40 -14.31 -23.49
C GLY A 101 15.71 -14.75 -22.05
N VAL A 102 15.31 -13.97 -21.05
CA VAL A 102 15.52 -14.26 -19.62
C VAL A 102 14.18 -14.41 -18.88
N PRO A 103 14.08 -15.25 -17.85
CA PRO A 103 12.82 -15.40 -17.11
C PRO A 103 12.45 -14.11 -16.36
N PRO A 104 11.17 -13.86 -16.04
CA PRO A 104 10.74 -12.62 -15.39
C PRO A 104 11.45 -12.31 -14.06
N ASN A 105 11.81 -13.31 -13.26
CA ASN A 105 12.58 -13.11 -12.03
C ASN A 105 14.00 -12.59 -12.29
N GLU A 106 14.53 -12.74 -13.50
CA GLU A 106 15.84 -12.23 -13.94
C GLU A 106 15.71 -10.98 -14.84
N PHE A 107 14.57 -10.28 -14.79
CA PHE A 107 14.35 -9.09 -15.61
C PHE A 107 15.54 -8.11 -15.49
N PRO A 108 16.15 -7.65 -16.60
CA PRO A 108 17.40 -6.90 -16.54
C PRO A 108 17.33 -5.65 -15.66
N GLY A 109 18.30 -5.50 -14.76
CA GLY A 109 18.41 -4.35 -13.86
C GLY A 109 17.48 -4.37 -12.64
N ASN A 110 16.73 -5.45 -12.41
CA ASN A 110 15.96 -5.59 -11.17
C ASN A 110 16.90 -5.73 -9.94
N VAL A 111 16.42 -5.27 -8.79
CA VAL A 111 17.14 -5.34 -7.51
C VAL A 111 16.26 -6.07 -6.49
N ALA A 112 16.86 -7.07 -5.83
CA ALA A 112 16.27 -7.75 -4.69
C ALA A 112 16.51 -6.94 -3.41
N LEU A 113 15.44 -6.66 -2.67
CA LEU A 113 15.48 -5.99 -1.37
C LEU A 113 15.32 -7.06 -0.29
N GLU A 114 16.41 -7.78 -0.01
CA GLU A 114 16.45 -8.73 1.10
C GLU A 114 16.17 -8.00 2.42
N SER A 115 15.49 -8.66 3.35
CA SER A 115 15.03 -8.02 4.57
C SER A 115 14.99 -8.99 5.74
N GLU A 116 15.44 -8.50 6.89
CA GLU A 116 15.29 -9.16 8.18
C GLU A 116 14.11 -8.55 8.97
N PRO A 117 13.51 -9.28 9.92
CA PRO A 117 12.51 -8.70 10.80
C PRO A 117 13.05 -7.47 11.53
N GLY A 118 12.38 -6.34 11.33
CA GLY A 118 12.81 -5.02 11.83
C GLY A 118 13.21 -4.05 10.71
N ASP A 119 13.55 -4.55 9.53
CA ASP A 119 13.77 -3.72 8.35
C ASP A 119 12.44 -3.16 7.81
N VAL A 120 12.51 -1.96 7.25
CA VAL A 120 11.37 -1.26 6.65
C VAL A 120 11.72 -0.84 5.23
N VAL A 121 10.88 -1.21 4.28
CA VAL A 121 11.02 -0.85 2.87
C VAL A 121 9.89 0.10 2.48
N ILE A 122 10.21 1.30 2.02
CA ILE A 122 9.25 2.25 1.46
C ILE A 122 9.47 2.40 -0.04
N PHE A 123 8.38 2.38 -0.82
CA PHE A 123 8.44 2.56 -2.27
C PHE A 123 7.21 3.31 -2.80
N ASN A 124 7.38 3.96 -3.95
CA ASN A 124 6.30 4.62 -4.68
C ASN A 124 5.35 3.57 -5.27
N HIS A 125 4.03 3.79 -5.20
CA HIS A 125 3.02 2.91 -5.83
C HIS A 125 3.22 2.71 -7.34
N ASP A 126 3.83 3.66 -8.04
CA ASP A 126 4.14 3.56 -9.47
C ASP A 126 5.42 2.73 -9.74
N LEU A 127 6.17 2.32 -8.71
CA LEU A 127 7.36 1.49 -8.89
C LEU A 127 6.95 0.06 -9.23
N TYR A 128 7.44 -0.46 -10.35
CA TYR A 128 7.27 -1.87 -10.67
C TYR A 128 8.01 -2.72 -9.64
N HIS A 129 7.26 -3.63 -9.03
CA HIS A 129 7.76 -4.55 -8.05
C HIS A 129 7.15 -5.95 -8.24
N ALA A 130 7.84 -6.94 -7.70
CA ALA A 130 7.48 -8.35 -7.77
C ALA A 130 8.03 -9.10 -6.56
N SER A 131 7.68 -10.37 -6.45
CA SER A 131 8.33 -11.26 -5.51
C SER A 131 8.30 -12.70 -6.02
N PHE A 132 9.46 -13.36 -6.03
CA PHE A 132 9.63 -14.71 -6.58
C PHE A 132 10.30 -15.65 -5.58
N GLY A 133 10.02 -16.94 -5.67
CA GLY A 133 10.60 -17.94 -4.75
C GLY A 133 9.92 -17.93 -3.38
N GLY A 134 8.72 -17.36 -3.28
CA GLY A 134 8.02 -17.21 -2.03
C GLY A 134 7.57 -18.54 -1.42
N SER A 135 7.75 -18.70 -0.11
CA SER A 135 7.14 -19.82 0.63
C SER A 135 5.60 -19.68 0.72
N THR A 136 4.94 -20.66 1.32
CA THR A 136 3.48 -20.63 1.56
C THR A 136 3.08 -19.81 2.79
N ARG A 137 4.02 -19.14 3.47
CA ARG A 137 3.74 -18.48 4.75
C ARG A 137 4.57 -17.22 5.01
N ARG A 138 4.79 -16.39 3.99
CA ARG A 138 5.49 -15.11 4.19
C ARG A 138 4.57 -14.10 4.85
N ARG A 139 4.93 -13.66 6.06
CA ARG A 139 4.15 -12.68 6.81
C ARG A 139 4.69 -11.29 6.54
N MET A 140 3.84 -10.47 5.97
CA MET A 140 4.18 -9.09 5.62
C MET A 140 3.01 -8.18 5.99
N PHE A 141 3.38 -7.03 6.54
CA PHE A 141 2.45 -5.94 6.76
C PHE A 141 2.77 -4.80 5.78
N THR A 142 1.74 -4.05 5.43
CA THR A 142 1.85 -2.87 4.58
C THR A 142 1.10 -1.70 5.18
N MET A 143 1.60 -0.50 4.91
CA MET A 143 0.92 0.77 5.18
C MET A 143 0.92 1.56 3.87
N ASN A 144 -0.26 1.94 3.39
CA ASN A 144 -0.39 2.76 2.19
C ASN A 144 -0.65 4.19 2.60
N CYS A 145 0.13 5.12 2.06
CA CYS A 145 0.02 6.54 2.37
C CYS A 145 -0.07 7.36 1.09
N THR A 146 -0.76 8.49 1.15
CA THR A 146 -0.80 9.48 0.07
C THR A 146 -0.34 10.84 0.57
N ARG A 147 0.07 11.72 -0.35
CA ARG A 147 0.26 13.13 -0.03
C ARG A 147 -1.05 13.74 0.49
N HIS A 148 -0.94 14.72 1.39
CA HIS A 148 -2.09 15.54 1.76
C HIS A 148 -2.54 16.39 0.57
N ALA A 149 -3.81 16.30 0.19
CA ALA A 149 -4.35 17.13 -0.87
C ALA A 149 -4.64 18.54 -0.35
N THR A 150 -4.05 19.55 -0.98
CA THR A 150 -4.25 20.96 -0.61
C THR A 150 -4.83 21.80 -1.75
N THR A 151 -4.69 21.32 -2.98
CA THR A 151 -5.18 21.99 -4.20
C THR A 151 -6.33 21.22 -4.85
N ALA A 152 -7.17 21.89 -5.65
CA ALA A 152 -8.27 21.23 -6.37
C ALA A 152 -7.82 20.03 -7.25
N PRO A 153 -6.69 20.10 -8.00
CA PRO A 153 -6.16 18.93 -8.71
C PRO A 153 -5.78 17.77 -7.79
N GLU A 154 -5.13 18.05 -6.66
CA GLU A 154 -4.78 17.01 -5.67
C GLU A 154 -6.02 16.41 -5.01
N GLN A 155 -7.05 17.21 -4.73
CA GLN A 155 -8.33 16.71 -4.19
C GLN A 155 -9.00 15.73 -5.16
N LYS A 156 -8.89 15.98 -6.47
CA LYS A 156 -9.36 15.03 -7.49
C LYS A 156 -8.56 13.72 -7.45
N LEU A 157 -7.24 13.79 -7.32
CA LEU A 157 -6.38 12.60 -7.19
C LEU A 157 -6.65 11.83 -5.90
N ALA A 158 -6.86 12.51 -4.77
CA ALA A 158 -7.22 11.89 -3.50
C ALA A 158 -8.54 11.13 -3.59
N ARG A 159 -9.56 11.74 -4.22
CA ARG A 159 -10.84 11.07 -4.48
C ARG A 159 -10.68 9.86 -5.40
N GLU A 160 -9.88 9.97 -6.44
CA GLU A 160 -9.62 8.83 -7.33
C GLU A 160 -8.88 7.70 -6.61
N TYR A 161 -7.89 8.04 -5.78
CA TYR A 161 -7.17 7.10 -4.94
C TYR A 161 -8.12 6.36 -4.01
N VAL A 162 -8.89 7.07 -3.19
CA VAL A 162 -9.83 6.48 -2.22
C VAL A 162 -10.92 5.68 -2.94
N ARG A 163 -11.39 6.11 -4.11
CA ARG A 163 -12.37 5.33 -4.89
C ARG A 163 -11.86 3.92 -5.23
N VAL A 164 -10.55 3.76 -5.48
CA VAL A 164 -9.96 2.49 -5.95
C VAL A 164 -9.28 1.71 -4.81
N HIS A 165 -8.65 2.41 -3.87
CA HIS A 165 -7.79 1.85 -2.81
C HIS A 165 -8.39 2.10 -1.42
N SER A 166 -9.65 1.75 -1.23
CA SER A 166 -10.31 1.83 0.08
C SER A 166 -11.28 0.67 0.27
N PRO A 167 -11.72 0.39 1.52
CA PRO A 167 -12.75 -0.60 1.76
C PRO A 167 -14.01 -0.36 0.94
N GLY A 168 -14.41 0.91 0.76
CA GLY A 168 -15.58 1.25 -0.06
C GLY A 168 -15.41 0.88 -1.53
N GLY A 169 -14.21 1.07 -2.09
CA GLY A 169 -13.86 0.64 -3.45
C GLY A 169 -13.88 -0.88 -3.65
N TYR A 170 -13.74 -1.64 -2.55
CA TYR A 170 -13.79 -3.11 -2.54
C TYR A 170 -15.14 -3.66 -2.06
N ASP A 171 -16.13 -2.81 -1.81
CA ASP A 171 -17.45 -3.19 -1.25
C ASP A 171 -17.33 -3.89 0.13
N ILE A 172 -16.41 -3.38 0.96
CA ILE A 172 -16.12 -3.88 2.30
C ILE A 172 -16.63 -2.88 3.33
N ASP A 173 -17.49 -3.38 4.22
CA ASP A 173 -17.97 -2.65 5.39
C ASP A 173 -17.04 -2.88 6.59
N THR A 174 -16.31 -1.83 6.97
CA THR A 174 -15.42 -1.84 8.15
C THR A 174 -16.17 -1.62 9.47
N GLY A 175 -17.43 -1.21 9.42
CA GLY A 175 -18.21 -0.70 10.55
C GLY A 175 -17.94 0.78 10.89
N ALA A 176 -16.95 1.42 10.26
CA ALA A 176 -16.58 2.81 10.56
C ALA A 176 -15.99 3.58 9.35
N GLY A 177 -16.54 3.38 8.15
CA GLY A 177 -16.11 4.09 6.94
C GLY A 177 -14.76 3.59 6.42
N MET A 178 -13.79 4.51 6.31
CA MET A 178 -12.47 4.22 5.74
C MET A 178 -11.66 3.20 6.54
N TYR A 179 -11.85 3.12 7.86
CA TYR A 179 -11.05 2.29 8.76
C TYR A 179 -11.92 1.41 9.66
N PHE A 180 -11.33 0.37 10.24
CA PHE A 180 -11.99 -0.34 11.34
C PHE A 180 -12.09 0.54 12.60
N PRO A 181 -13.15 0.38 13.45
CA PRO A 181 -13.37 1.22 14.62
C PRO A 181 -12.15 1.37 15.52
N THR A 182 -11.38 0.30 15.73
CA THR A 182 -10.18 0.31 16.59
C THR A 182 -9.11 1.31 16.14
N MET A 183 -8.93 1.53 14.83
CA MET A 183 -7.98 2.53 14.31
C MET A 183 -8.37 3.95 14.74
N LEU A 184 -9.67 4.24 14.76
CA LEU A 184 -10.24 5.54 15.15
C LEU A 184 -10.35 5.69 16.67
N ASP A 185 -10.87 4.68 17.36
CA ASP A 185 -11.21 4.75 18.79
C ASP A 185 -9.96 4.84 19.69
N THR A 186 -8.81 4.42 19.17
CA THR A 186 -7.52 4.49 19.88
C THR A 186 -6.62 5.62 19.38
N ALA A 187 -7.08 6.42 18.41
CA ALA A 187 -6.30 7.50 17.83
C ALA A 187 -6.23 8.70 18.78
N ASP A 188 -5.03 9.26 18.96
CA ASP A 188 -4.86 10.60 19.51
C ASP A 188 -4.99 11.66 18.40
N GLU A 189 -4.85 12.94 18.76
CA GLU A 189 -4.90 14.05 17.80
C GLU A 189 -3.82 13.94 16.70
N LYS A 190 -2.66 13.36 17.03
CA LYS A 190 -1.55 13.22 16.09
C LYS A 190 -1.86 12.17 15.05
N ARG A 191 -2.35 10.99 15.44
CA ARG A 191 -2.78 9.97 14.49
C ARG A 191 -3.97 10.47 13.66
N MET A 192 -4.96 11.09 14.30
CA MET A 192 -6.16 11.58 13.62
C MET A 192 -5.86 12.55 12.48
N LYS A 193 -4.80 13.36 12.59
CA LYS A 193 -4.32 14.24 11.52
C LYS A 193 -4.10 13.50 10.20
N HIS A 194 -3.55 12.29 10.26
CA HIS A 194 -3.26 11.46 9.07
C HIS A 194 -4.47 10.66 8.58
N LEU A 195 -5.51 10.51 9.41
CA LEU A 195 -6.70 9.71 9.10
C LEU A 195 -7.85 10.52 8.51
N LEU A 196 -7.89 11.83 8.81
CA LEU A 196 -9.08 12.67 8.62
C LEU A 196 -9.48 12.86 7.16
N GLN A 197 -8.55 13.28 6.30
CA GLN A 197 -8.87 13.59 4.90
C GLN A 197 -9.34 12.35 4.11
N PRO A 198 -8.70 11.16 4.22
CA PRO A 198 -9.22 9.95 3.59
C PRO A 198 -10.58 9.50 4.15
N ALA A 199 -10.81 9.64 5.46
CA ALA A 199 -12.09 9.32 6.07
C ALA A 199 -13.22 10.19 5.50
N GLN A 200 -13.00 11.50 5.43
CA GLN A 200 -13.97 12.45 4.86
C GLN A 200 -14.27 12.14 3.39
N ILE A 201 -13.21 11.92 2.60
CA ILE A 201 -13.35 11.57 1.18
C ILE A 201 -14.10 10.24 1.02
N HIS A 202 -13.80 9.24 1.86
CA HIS A 202 -14.46 7.95 1.83
C HIS A 202 -15.95 8.07 2.13
N ASP A 203 -16.33 8.75 3.20
CA ASP A 203 -17.73 8.94 3.58
C ASP A 203 -18.51 9.74 2.50
N GLU A 204 -17.86 10.67 1.80
CA GLU A 204 -18.46 11.39 0.67
C GLU A 204 -18.67 10.49 -0.57
N LEU A 205 -17.77 9.53 -0.82
CA LEU A 205 -17.84 8.62 -1.98
C LEU A 205 -18.73 7.40 -1.69
N PHE A 206 -18.77 6.95 -0.45
CA PHE A 206 -19.40 5.71 0.00
C PHE A 206 -20.23 5.95 1.28
N PRO A 207 -21.22 6.87 1.25
CA PRO A 207 -21.97 7.26 2.45
C PRO A 207 -22.70 6.08 3.11
N GLN A 208 -23.01 5.01 2.38
CA GLN A 208 -23.62 3.80 2.94
C GLN A 208 -22.72 3.09 3.96
N PHE A 209 -21.39 3.26 3.90
CA PHE A 209 -20.43 2.64 4.80
C PHE A 209 -19.95 3.56 5.94
N ALA A 210 -20.29 4.86 5.89
CA ALA A 210 -19.89 5.87 6.88
C ALA A 210 -20.36 5.51 8.30
N ARG A 211 -19.53 5.71 9.33
CA ARG A 211 -19.71 5.17 10.69
C ARG A 211 -21.12 5.32 11.29
N ASP A 212 -21.83 6.40 11.00
CA ASP A 212 -23.13 6.71 11.60
C ASP A 212 -24.35 6.08 10.89
N THR A 213 -24.16 5.19 9.90
CA THR A 213 -25.29 4.51 9.23
C THR A 213 -25.75 3.25 9.99
N GLY A 214 -26.71 3.43 10.92
CA GLY A 214 -27.63 2.39 11.42
C GLY A 214 -27.04 1.08 11.99
N GLU A 215 -27.89 0.06 12.20
CA GLU A 215 -27.46 -1.29 12.62
C GLU A 215 -26.87 -2.09 11.45
N ARG A 216 -25.78 -2.85 11.70
CA ARG A 216 -25.02 -3.60 10.68
C ARG A 216 -24.63 -5.02 11.14
N GLU A 217 -24.44 -5.91 10.16
CA GLU A 217 -23.76 -7.21 10.29
C GLU A 217 -22.25 -7.04 10.01
N PRO A 218 -21.33 -7.40 10.92
CA PRO A 218 -19.90 -7.16 10.73
C PRO A 218 -19.26 -8.04 9.65
N HIS A 219 -18.48 -7.42 8.75
CA HIS A 219 -17.68 -8.11 7.72
C HIS A 219 -16.53 -8.92 8.34
N ARG A 220 -16.32 -10.16 7.87
CA ARG A 220 -15.27 -11.09 8.36
C ARG A 220 -14.29 -11.56 7.26
N GLY A 221 -14.24 -10.90 6.11
CA GLY A 221 -13.40 -11.25 4.95
C GLY A 221 -12.04 -10.54 4.89
N ARG A 222 -11.24 -10.84 3.84
CA ARG A 222 -9.96 -10.15 3.54
C ARG A 222 -10.20 -8.91 2.68
N MET A 223 -9.38 -7.86 2.86
CA MET A 223 -9.28 -6.76 1.91
C MET A 223 -8.39 -7.17 0.72
N GLY A 224 -8.87 -6.91 -0.50
CA GLY A 224 -8.12 -7.11 -1.75
C GLY A 224 -8.23 -8.51 -2.39
N LYS A 225 -8.20 -8.54 -3.74
CA LYS A 225 -7.90 -9.75 -4.52
C LYS A 225 -6.38 -9.81 -4.68
N SER A 226 -5.80 -10.97 -4.33
CA SER A 226 -4.42 -11.35 -4.66
C SER A 226 -4.18 -11.30 -6.16
#